data_AF-A0A7S4PY01-F1
#
_entry.id   AF-A0A7S4PY01-F1
#
_cell.length_a   1.000
_cell.length_b   1.000
_cell.length_c   1.000
_cell.angle_alpha   90.00
_cell.angle_beta   90.00
_cell.angle_gamma   90.00
#
_symmetry.space_group_name_H-M   'P 1'
#
loop_
_entity.id
_entity.type
_entity.pdbx_description
1 polymer ?
#
loop_
_entity_poly.entity_id
_entity_poly.type
_entity_poly.pdbx_seq_one_letter_code
_entity_poly.pdbx_strand_id
1 'polypeptide(L)'
;PPLAQALTPPLSSTCPRPAWLPAMARDSQGRAVPAGGGQDCKPEEAVERIVTRNGGETWKVVGGVGKGGIIVKTGRHLGSDHAAERLSTGACVQQLELDGERLYYRLVVGTGPRFGWVSIRLGEKELVTPLSAGDDDNLGTDSEDGFGYSLWRRLQRCGRLPPDPPEPLPRLAIALRVWLGDFAAAQRCCADAEEAAPEEMEVFSQSLSKLLGELEETSSKAFHQARESSDNLQSSEVVGVAVSHGTYKADDGVDISYICLSPPQSAIRPDAPPAVLFRFGGNGERASFVAHLDPGVRRPSPFRDLVSSGVAHVFFVDFRGFGWSGGKPSLADVRADADALFRALPAVFERHGLQWPPAGPLVAMGRSIGTFAALHLAVLRAGSISGLILDSPVSCHWPTERIGSGRWDALGRWLPPLVEAGRVLIHCPCCSRVSSQRSRERVWLDPVDLVRCLDMPLLMINGTEDSFCPRVQAENLFTAAAARDKRLLWLEDKGHDGVLEAREYWQAI
;
A
#
# COMPACT_ATOMS: atom_id res chain seq x y z
N PRO A 1 42.34 26.19 -6.08
CA PRO A 1 43.06 25.90 -4.81
C PRO A 1 42.05 25.43 -3.75
N PRO A 2 42.32 24.32 -3.05
CA PRO A 2 41.36 23.21 -2.82
C PRO A 2 40.42 23.46 -1.62
N LEU A 3 39.16 23.00 -1.59
CA LEU A 3 38.61 21.62 -1.57
C LEU A 3 39.02 20.78 -0.35
N ALA A 4 38.00 20.23 0.32
CA ALA A 4 38.01 19.23 1.39
C ALA A 4 38.21 19.71 2.84
N GLN A 5 37.09 19.90 3.56
CA GLN A 5 36.89 19.47 4.95
C GLN A 5 35.41 19.62 5.32
N ALA A 6 34.57 18.74 4.76
CA ALA A 6 33.24 18.50 5.30
C ALA A 6 33.35 17.36 6.31
N LEU A 7 33.08 17.72 7.56
CA LEU A 7 33.08 16.91 8.77
C LEU A 7 32.38 15.55 8.56
N THR A 8 33.16 14.47 8.53
CA THR A 8 32.67 13.14 8.94
C THR A 8 32.42 13.17 10.44
N PRO A 9 31.19 12.92 10.94
CA PRO A 9 31.02 12.64 12.35
C PRO A 9 31.69 11.30 12.69
N PRO A 10 32.26 11.14 13.89
CA PRO A 10 32.80 9.85 14.31
C PRO A 10 31.65 8.84 14.41
N LEU A 11 31.72 7.76 13.63
CA LEU A 11 30.93 6.57 13.85
C LEU A 11 31.35 5.98 15.20
N SER A 12 30.59 6.25 16.26
CA SER A 12 30.65 5.40 17.45
C SER A 12 29.99 4.06 17.09
N SER A 13 30.85 3.13 16.67
CA SER A 13 30.50 1.74 16.42
C SER A 13 30.28 1.01 17.74
N THR A 14 29.08 1.11 18.31
CA THR A 14 28.69 0.23 19.43
C THR A 14 27.29 -0.36 19.30
N CYS A 15 26.53 -0.12 18.22
CA CYS A 15 25.36 -0.96 17.94
C CYS A 15 25.84 -2.26 17.26
N PRO A 16 25.61 -3.44 17.86
CA PRO A 16 25.85 -4.70 17.18
C PRO A 16 25.00 -4.75 15.92
N ARG A 17 25.58 -5.25 14.83
CA ARG A 17 24.85 -5.52 13.60
C ARG A 17 23.94 -6.73 13.87
N PRO A 18 22.63 -6.66 13.60
CA PRO A 18 21.72 -7.78 13.80
C PRO A 18 22.25 -9.03 13.10
N ALA A 19 22.19 -10.19 13.76
CA ALA A 19 22.85 -11.42 13.31
C ALA A 19 22.31 -11.95 11.95
N TRP A 20 21.19 -11.41 11.49
CA TRP A 20 20.40 -11.89 10.35
C TRP A 20 20.43 -10.95 9.12
N LEU A 21 21.12 -9.81 9.17
CA LEU A 21 21.41 -9.03 7.96
C LEU A 21 22.41 -9.79 7.09
N PRO A 22 22.10 -10.11 5.81
CA PRO A 22 23.05 -10.77 4.94
C PRO A 22 24.35 -9.95 4.87
N ALA A 23 25.49 -10.66 4.94
CA ALA A 23 26.79 -10.04 4.77
C ALA A 23 26.89 -9.47 3.35
N MET A 24 26.75 -8.15 3.20
CA MET A 24 27.08 -7.48 1.94
C MET A 24 28.52 -7.80 1.55
N ALA A 25 28.70 -8.45 0.40
CA ALA A 25 30.02 -8.65 -0.20
C ALA A 25 30.64 -7.29 -0.48
N ARG A 26 31.87 -7.10 -0.01
CA ARG A 26 32.67 -5.89 -0.22
C ARG A 26 33.79 -6.24 -1.18
N ASP A 27 34.05 -5.35 -2.15
CA ASP A 27 35.26 -5.46 -2.95
C ASP A 27 36.51 -5.16 -2.11
N SER A 28 37.69 -5.35 -2.71
CA SER A 28 38.99 -5.06 -2.09
C SER A 28 39.20 -3.58 -1.75
N GLN A 29 38.23 -2.70 -2.04
CA GLN A 29 38.24 -1.28 -1.70
C GLN A 29 37.08 -0.88 -0.75
N GLY A 30 36.33 -1.86 -0.23
CA GLY A 30 35.29 -1.65 0.78
C GLY A 30 33.95 -1.11 0.25
N ARG A 31 33.72 -1.10 -1.07
CA ARG A 31 32.45 -0.70 -1.70
C ARG A 31 31.51 -1.90 -1.84
N ALA A 32 30.20 -1.64 -1.79
CA ALA A 32 29.19 -2.67 -2.05
C ALA A 32 29.13 -2.94 -3.56
N VAL A 33 29.28 -4.19 -3.98
CA VAL A 33 29.23 -4.61 -5.39
C VAL A 33 28.23 -5.76 -5.55
N PRO A 34 27.39 -5.79 -6.60
CA PRO A 34 26.58 -6.97 -6.91
C PRO A 34 27.49 -8.12 -7.32
N ALA A 35 27.23 -9.33 -6.83
CA ALA A 35 28.03 -10.50 -7.18
C ALA A 35 27.84 -10.88 -8.66
N GLY A 36 28.92 -10.85 -9.44
CA GLY A 36 28.99 -11.49 -10.76
C GLY A 36 30.06 -10.91 -11.69
N GLY A 37 31.10 -11.69 -12.01
CA GLY A 37 32.03 -11.47 -13.13
C GLY A 37 32.04 -12.69 -14.06
N GLY A 38 31.98 -12.46 -15.39
CA GLY A 38 31.98 -13.47 -16.48
C GLY A 38 33.33 -14.17 -16.68
N GLN A 39 33.56 -15.10 -17.62
CA GLN A 39 33.05 -15.31 -18.99
C GLN A 39 33.41 -16.76 -19.43
N ASP A 40 32.57 -17.39 -20.26
CA ASP A 40 32.94 -18.06 -21.52
C ASP A 40 31.71 -18.69 -22.22
N CYS A 41 31.52 -18.36 -23.49
CA CYS A 41 30.37 -18.76 -24.32
C CYS A 41 30.57 -20.13 -25.02
N LYS A 42 29.49 -20.95 -25.08
CA LYS A 42 29.00 -21.85 -26.16
C LYS A 42 28.16 -23.00 -25.57
N PRO A 43 27.27 -23.69 -26.32
CA PRO A 43 26.22 -23.27 -27.24
C PRO A 43 24.86 -23.86 -26.77
N GLU A 44 24.42 -23.53 -25.55
CA GLU A 44 23.10 -23.91 -25.02
C GLU A 44 22.07 -22.75 -25.12
N GLU A 45 22.54 -21.57 -25.56
CA GLU A 45 21.78 -20.33 -25.81
C GLU A 45 20.76 -20.43 -26.97
N ALA A 46 20.55 -21.60 -27.55
CA ALA A 46 19.53 -21.84 -28.58
C ALA A 46 18.18 -22.32 -28.04
N VAL A 47 18.09 -22.73 -26.76
CA VAL A 47 16.81 -23.19 -26.15
C VAL A 47 16.22 -22.15 -25.20
N GLU A 48 17.01 -21.20 -24.70
CA GLU A 48 16.57 -20.18 -23.74
C GLU A 48 15.89 -18.95 -24.40
N ARG A 49 15.89 -18.87 -25.75
CA ARG A 49 15.23 -17.80 -26.52
C ARG A 49 13.77 -18.09 -26.91
N ILE A 50 13.13 -19.11 -26.34
CA ILE A 50 11.71 -19.41 -26.58
C ILE A 50 10.79 -19.08 -25.39
N VAL A 51 11.31 -18.79 -24.18
CA VAL A 51 10.43 -18.61 -22.99
C VAL A 51 10.22 -17.14 -22.57
N THR A 52 10.77 -16.17 -23.31
CA THR A 52 10.31 -14.77 -23.22
C THR A 52 9.15 -14.54 -24.18
N ARG A 53 7.94 -14.98 -23.81
CA ARG A 53 6.67 -14.37 -24.27
C ARG A 53 5.35 -14.95 -23.74
N ASN A 54 5.33 -16.09 -23.05
CA ASN A 54 4.06 -16.66 -22.59
C ASN A 54 4.01 -16.77 -21.07
N GLY A 55 3.01 -16.13 -20.47
CA GLY A 55 2.55 -16.43 -19.11
C GLY A 55 2.05 -17.87 -19.07
N GLY A 56 2.92 -18.79 -18.66
CA GLY A 56 2.52 -20.17 -18.37
C GLY A 56 1.49 -20.17 -17.24
N GLU A 57 0.42 -20.94 -17.43
CA GLU A 57 -0.66 -21.11 -16.46
C GLU A 57 -0.10 -21.57 -15.11
N THR A 58 -0.56 -20.95 -14.02
CA THR A 58 -0.18 -21.36 -12.67
C THR A 58 -1.14 -22.43 -12.18
N TRP A 59 -0.66 -23.44 -11.47
CA TRP A 59 -1.45 -24.57 -10.98
C TRP A 59 -1.29 -24.72 -9.47
N LYS A 60 -2.35 -25.09 -8.77
CA LYS A 60 -2.34 -25.40 -7.33
C LYS A 60 -2.42 -26.91 -7.11
N VAL A 61 -1.60 -27.44 -6.21
CA VAL A 61 -1.65 -28.83 -5.78
C VAL A 61 -2.82 -29.05 -4.83
N VAL A 62 -3.78 -29.87 -5.25
CA VAL A 62 -4.98 -30.23 -4.45
C VAL A 62 -4.96 -31.69 -3.98
N GLY A 63 -4.11 -32.52 -4.60
CA GLY A 63 -3.97 -33.93 -4.25
C GLY A 63 -2.94 -34.20 -3.18
N GLY A 64 -2.99 -35.40 -2.58
CA GLY A 64 -1.94 -35.87 -1.66
C GLY A 64 -2.07 -35.40 -0.21
N VAL A 65 -3.20 -34.81 0.20
CA VAL A 65 -3.48 -34.29 1.55
C VAL A 65 -3.02 -35.26 2.65
N GLY A 66 -3.51 -36.51 2.63
CA GLY A 66 -3.18 -37.52 3.65
C GLY A 66 -1.77 -38.12 3.56
N LYS A 67 -0.95 -37.68 2.61
CA LYS A 67 0.43 -38.18 2.38
C LYS A 67 1.46 -37.04 2.30
N GLY A 68 1.09 -35.84 2.74
CA GLY A 68 1.97 -34.66 2.75
C GLY A 68 2.27 -34.06 1.37
N GLY A 69 1.52 -34.42 0.32
CA GLY A 69 1.72 -33.92 -1.05
C GLY A 69 1.80 -35.00 -2.13
N ILE A 70 2.09 -34.57 -3.35
CA ILE A 70 2.13 -35.40 -4.56
C ILE A 70 3.57 -35.80 -4.92
N ILE A 71 3.70 -36.93 -5.62
CA ILE A 71 5.00 -37.44 -6.05
C ILE A 71 5.47 -36.67 -7.27
N VAL A 72 6.72 -36.19 -7.23
CA VAL A 72 7.37 -35.53 -8.35
C VAL A 72 8.31 -36.50 -9.04
N LYS A 73 8.17 -36.64 -10.35
CA LYS A 73 8.99 -37.49 -11.20
C LYS A 73 10.12 -36.68 -11.82
N THR A 74 11.31 -37.26 -11.89
CA THR A 74 12.48 -36.63 -12.55
C THR A 74 12.37 -36.67 -14.08
N GLY A 75 11.58 -37.61 -14.62
CA GLY A 75 11.29 -37.72 -16.05
C GLY A 75 9.79 -37.68 -16.37
N ARG A 76 9.50 -37.46 -17.66
CA ARG A 76 8.14 -37.35 -18.21
C ARG A 76 7.30 -38.61 -17.99
N HIS A 77 7.91 -39.79 -18.10
CA HIS A 77 7.24 -41.08 -18.00
C HIS A 77 6.91 -41.50 -16.55
N LEU A 78 5.79 -42.18 -16.35
CA LEU A 78 5.34 -42.66 -15.02
C LEU A 78 6.32 -43.61 -14.33
N GLY A 79 7.12 -44.34 -15.11
CA GLY A 79 8.15 -45.26 -14.63
C GLY A 79 9.48 -44.61 -14.26
N SER A 80 9.64 -43.29 -14.42
CA SER A 80 10.91 -42.64 -14.06
C SER A 80 11.10 -42.62 -12.55
N ASP A 81 12.35 -42.37 -12.14
CA ASP A 81 12.66 -42.06 -10.75
C ASP A 81 11.82 -40.88 -10.25
N HIS A 82 11.61 -40.85 -8.94
CA HIS A 82 10.93 -39.77 -8.26
C HIS A 82 11.91 -39.03 -7.36
N ALA A 83 11.67 -37.75 -7.18
CA ALA A 83 12.42 -36.97 -6.21
C ALA A 83 12.21 -37.54 -4.81
N ALA A 84 13.22 -37.38 -3.96
CA ALA A 84 13.15 -37.80 -2.55
C ALA A 84 12.03 -37.06 -1.78
N GLU A 85 11.76 -35.82 -2.19
CA GLU A 85 10.74 -34.97 -1.59
C GLU A 85 9.44 -34.98 -2.41
N ARG A 86 8.31 -34.84 -1.71
CA ARG A 86 6.99 -34.63 -2.32
C ARG A 86 6.74 -33.14 -2.51
N LEU A 87 5.98 -32.81 -3.55
CA LEU A 87 5.45 -31.47 -3.73
C LEU A 87 4.23 -31.31 -2.83
N SER A 88 4.29 -30.42 -1.86
CA SER A 88 3.28 -30.30 -0.79
C SER A 88 1.90 -29.97 -1.33
N THR A 89 0.86 -30.47 -0.66
CA THR A 89 -0.52 -30.03 -0.93
C THR A 89 -0.65 -28.53 -0.65
N GLY A 90 -1.31 -27.80 -1.54
CA GLY A 90 -1.42 -26.34 -1.51
C GLY A 90 -0.27 -25.61 -2.22
N ALA A 91 0.79 -26.30 -2.65
CA ALA A 91 1.87 -25.70 -3.42
C ALA A 91 1.34 -25.13 -4.75
N CYS A 92 1.87 -23.99 -5.17
CA CYS A 92 1.59 -23.37 -6.46
C CYS A 92 2.79 -23.55 -7.38
N VAL A 93 2.54 -23.95 -8.62
CA VAL A 93 3.56 -24.27 -9.60
C VAL A 93 3.26 -23.60 -10.93
N GLN A 94 4.29 -23.13 -11.61
CA GLN A 94 4.17 -22.55 -12.95
C GLN A 94 4.34 -23.64 -13.99
N GLN A 95 3.41 -23.74 -14.93
CA GLN A 95 3.53 -24.64 -16.07
C GLN A 95 4.70 -24.23 -16.96
N LEU A 96 5.61 -25.17 -17.18
CA LEU A 96 6.69 -25.05 -18.16
C LEU A 96 6.38 -25.89 -19.42
N GLU A 97 5.86 -27.10 -19.24
CA GLU A 97 5.45 -28.00 -20.33
C GLU A 97 4.23 -28.81 -19.90
N LEU A 98 3.31 -29.07 -20.83
CA LEU A 98 2.14 -29.94 -20.61
C LEU A 98 2.09 -31.02 -21.70
N ASP A 99 2.14 -32.27 -21.27
CA ASP A 99 2.01 -33.44 -22.14
C ASP A 99 0.86 -34.34 -21.67
N GLY A 100 -0.30 -34.21 -22.32
CA GLY A 100 -1.50 -34.93 -21.90
C GLY A 100 -1.88 -34.58 -20.46
N GLU A 101 -1.73 -35.55 -19.55
CA GLU A 101 -1.99 -35.38 -18.11
C GLU A 101 -0.71 -35.16 -17.29
N ARG A 102 0.43 -34.88 -17.93
CA ARG A 102 1.74 -34.72 -17.29
C ARG A 102 2.17 -33.25 -17.38
N LEU A 103 2.33 -32.63 -16.22
CA LEU A 103 2.73 -31.24 -16.08
C LEU A 103 4.19 -31.16 -15.63
N TYR A 104 5.04 -30.60 -16.49
CA TYR A 104 6.37 -30.15 -16.09
C TYR A 104 6.27 -28.75 -15.53
N TYR A 105 6.81 -28.57 -14.32
CA TYR A 105 6.55 -27.37 -13.55
C TYR A 105 7.83 -26.74 -12.97
N ARG A 106 7.71 -25.47 -12.60
CA ARG A 106 8.60 -24.78 -11.66
C ARG A 106 7.85 -24.44 -10.38
N LEU A 107 8.40 -24.76 -9.21
CA LEU A 107 7.79 -24.40 -7.93
C LEU A 107 7.77 -22.88 -7.75
N VAL A 108 6.59 -22.33 -7.42
CA VAL A 108 6.39 -20.91 -7.14
C VAL A 108 6.17 -20.68 -5.65
N VAL A 109 5.29 -21.46 -5.01
CA VAL A 109 4.95 -21.39 -3.58
C VAL A 109 4.77 -22.81 -3.02
N GLY A 110 5.16 -23.06 -1.78
CA GLY A 110 5.04 -24.37 -1.11
C GLY A 110 6.39 -25.07 -0.93
N THR A 111 6.36 -26.35 -0.52
CA THR A 111 7.58 -27.15 -0.29
C THR A 111 7.67 -28.32 -1.25
N GLY A 112 8.91 -28.74 -1.55
CA GLY A 112 9.22 -29.84 -2.44
C GLY A 112 10.17 -29.45 -3.58
N PRO A 113 10.35 -30.33 -4.58
CA PRO A 113 11.31 -30.12 -5.66
C PRO A 113 11.01 -28.85 -6.48
N ARG A 114 12.06 -28.07 -6.77
CA ARG A 114 11.97 -26.83 -7.55
C ARG A 114 11.46 -27.03 -8.97
N PHE A 115 11.76 -28.19 -9.56
CA PHE A 115 11.30 -28.58 -10.88
C PHE A 115 10.94 -30.07 -10.87
N GLY A 116 10.07 -30.46 -11.79
CA GLY A 116 9.80 -31.87 -12.04
C GLY A 116 8.47 -32.11 -12.73
N TRP A 117 8.15 -33.39 -12.92
CA TRP A 117 6.93 -33.82 -13.59
C TRP A 117 5.91 -34.34 -12.59
N VAL A 118 4.70 -33.79 -12.61
CA VAL A 118 3.56 -34.28 -11.84
C VAL A 118 2.44 -34.71 -12.77
N SER A 119 1.55 -35.58 -12.27
CA SER A 119 0.31 -35.88 -12.99
C SER A 119 -0.76 -34.87 -12.59
N ILE A 120 -1.58 -34.42 -13.54
CA ILE A 120 -2.74 -33.56 -13.28
C ILE A 120 -3.82 -34.33 -12.54
N ARG A 121 -4.03 -35.60 -12.90
CA ARG A 121 -5.01 -36.49 -12.30
C ARG A 121 -4.45 -37.89 -12.10
N LEU A 122 -5.04 -38.63 -11.18
CA LEU A 122 -4.76 -40.05 -10.93
C LEU A 122 -6.10 -40.77 -10.75
N GLY A 123 -6.57 -41.44 -11.81
CA GLY A 123 -7.95 -41.92 -11.89
C GLY A 123 -8.93 -40.75 -11.92
N GLU A 124 -9.97 -40.78 -11.08
CA GLU A 124 -10.96 -39.69 -10.97
C GLU A 124 -10.50 -38.53 -10.06
N LYS A 125 -9.32 -38.62 -9.44
CA LYS A 125 -8.83 -37.61 -8.48
C LYS A 125 -7.89 -36.62 -9.14
N GLU A 126 -8.23 -35.34 -9.04
CA GLU A 126 -7.33 -34.25 -9.43
C GLU A 126 -6.20 -34.10 -8.40
N LEU A 127 -4.99 -33.88 -8.90
CA LEU A 127 -3.77 -33.67 -8.13
C LEU A 127 -3.30 -32.23 -8.21
N VAL A 128 -3.50 -31.57 -9.35
CA VAL A 128 -3.29 -30.13 -9.54
C VAL A 128 -4.45 -29.53 -10.33
N THR A 129 -4.82 -28.29 -10.04
CA THR A 129 -5.85 -27.53 -10.75
C THR A 129 -5.28 -26.18 -11.20
N PRO A 130 -5.64 -25.66 -12.39
CA PRO A 130 -5.20 -24.35 -12.82
C PRO A 130 -5.75 -23.27 -11.90
N LEU A 131 -4.94 -22.26 -11.60
CA LEU A 131 -5.31 -21.03 -10.92
C LEU A 131 -5.71 -20.03 -12.00
N SER A 132 -6.97 -19.62 -12.02
CA SER A 132 -7.41 -18.64 -13.01
C SER A 132 -6.80 -17.28 -12.70
N ALA A 133 -6.61 -16.44 -13.72
CA ALA A 133 -5.98 -15.11 -13.60
C ALA A 133 -6.74 -14.10 -12.71
N GLY A 134 -7.84 -14.51 -12.06
CA GLY A 134 -8.57 -13.76 -11.04
C GLY A 134 -8.42 -14.32 -9.61
N ASP A 135 -7.70 -15.43 -9.41
CA ASP A 135 -7.57 -16.12 -8.12
C ASP A 135 -6.30 -15.75 -7.32
N ASP A 136 -5.45 -14.85 -7.85
CA ASP A 136 -4.24 -14.36 -7.17
C ASP A 136 -4.56 -13.61 -5.85
N ASP A 137 -5.80 -13.12 -5.70
CA ASP A 137 -6.30 -12.45 -4.50
C ASP A 137 -7.00 -13.39 -3.50
N ASN A 138 -7.13 -14.69 -3.81
CA ASN A 138 -7.81 -15.67 -2.95
C ASN A 138 -6.88 -16.76 -2.39
N LEU A 139 -5.57 -16.46 -2.31
CA LEU A 139 -4.64 -17.19 -1.46
C LEU A 139 -4.84 -16.77 0.00
N GLY A 140 -5.86 -17.32 0.66
CA GLY A 140 -6.02 -17.31 2.11
C GLY A 140 -5.91 -15.92 2.74
N THR A 141 -6.91 -15.07 2.53
CA THR A 141 -7.03 -13.74 3.15
C THR A 141 -7.19 -13.77 4.68
N ASP A 142 -7.37 -14.96 5.26
CA ASP A 142 -7.85 -15.11 6.63
C ASP A 142 -6.76 -15.58 7.61
N SER A 143 -5.54 -15.92 7.13
CA SER A 143 -4.36 -16.05 8.00
C SER A 143 -3.45 -14.84 7.83
N GLU A 144 -2.95 -14.28 8.94
CA GLU A 144 -2.02 -13.14 8.93
C GLU A 144 -0.79 -13.41 8.04
N ASP A 145 -0.36 -14.67 8.00
CA ASP A 145 0.71 -15.18 7.15
C ASP A 145 0.45 -14.97 5.64
N GLY A 146 -0.77 -15.24 5.17
CA GLY A 146 -1.17 -15.08 3.76
C GLY A 146 -1.26 -13.61 3.34
N PHE A 147 -1.70 -12.76 4.26
CA PHE A 147 -1.76 -11.31 4.05
C PHE A 147 -0.36 -10.70 3.89
N GLY A 148 0.61 -11.11 4.72
CA GLY A 148 2.00 -10.60 4.63
C GLY A 148 2.65 -10.87 3.28
N TYR A 149 2.59 -12.11 2.78
CA TYR A 149 3.21 -12.47 1.51
C TYR A 149 2.52 -11.88 0.28
N SER A 150 1.19 -11.76 0.29
CA SER A 150 0.45 -11.12 -0.81
C SER A 150 0.80 -9.63 -0.89
N LEU A 151 0.87 -8.94 0.25
CA LEU A 151 1.29 -7.53 0.32
C LEU A 151 2.75 -7.36 -0.13
N TRP A 152 3.67 -8.22 0.31
CA TRP A 152 5.06 -8.19 -0.13
C TRP A 152 5.18 -8.35 -1.65
N ARG A 153 4.52 -9.34 -2.25
CA ARG A 153 4.50 -9.56 -3.70
C ARG A 153 3.96 -8.35 -4.47
N ARG A 154 2.92 -7.71 -3.93
CA ARG A 154 2.36 -6.47 -4.50
C ARG A 154 3.39 -5.35 -4.45
N LEU A 155 4.02 -5.13 -3.30
CA LEU A 155 5.03 -4.09 -3.11
C LEU A 155 6.29 -4.32 -3.95
N GLN A 156 6.70 -5.57 -4.22
CA GLN A 156 7.83 -5.85 -5.09
C GLN A 156 7.70 -5.24 -6.49
N ARG A 157 6.48 -4.96 -6.96
CA ARG A 157 6.23 -4.30 -8.26
C ARG A 157 6.82 -2.89 -8.35
N CYS A 158 7.04 -2.22 -7.22
CA CYS A 158 7.74 -0.92 -7.22
C CYS A 158 9.22 -1.04 -7.62
N GLY A 159 9.80 -2.25 -7.54
CA GLY A 159 11.20 -2.52 -7.85
C GLY A 159 12.19 -2.08 -6.76
N ARG A 160 11.71 -1.68 -5.58
CA ARG A 160 12.55 -1.18 -4.48
C ARG A 160 12.76 -2.18 -3.35
N LEU A 161 11.89 -3.18 -3.23
CA LEU A 161 11.99 -4.20 -2.18
C LEU A 161 13.16 -5.16 -2.44
N PRO A 162 13.66 -5.83 -1.39
CA PRO A 162 14.58 -6.95 -1.56
C PRO A 162 13.96 -8.07 -2.41
N PRO A 163 14.79 -8.88 -3.09
CA PRO A 163 14.32 -9.95 -3.96
C PRO A 163 13.58 -11.06 -3.19
N ASP A 164 13.98 -11.28 -1.93
CA ASP A 164 13.40 -12.27 -1.02
C ASP A 164 12.72 -11.57 0.17
N PRO A 165 11.62 -12.13 0.71
CA PRO A 165 10.93 -11.55 1.86
C PRO A 165 11.76 -11.73 3.14
N PRO A 166 11.72 -10.75 4.07
CA PRO A 166 12.27 -10.94 5.41
C PRO A 166 11.60 -12.11 6.13
N GLU A 167 12.39 -12.97 6.77
CA GLU A 167 11.92 -14.11 7.58
C GLU A 167 12.46 -14.01 9.02
N PRO A 168 11.70 -14.48 10.03
CA PRO A 168 10.37 -15.08 9.97
C PRO A 168 9.23 -14.05 9.75
N LEU A 169 8.01 -14.54 9.49
CA LEU A 169 6.79 -13.75 9.25
C LEU A 169 6.54 -12.53 10.16
N PRO A 170 6.74 -12.57 11.49
CA PRO A 170 6.62 -11.37 12.33
C PRO A 170 7.53 -10.22 11.87
N ARG A 171 8.74 -10.55 11.38
CA ARG A 171 9.66 -9.56 10.79
C ARG A 171 9.17 -9.06 9.44
N LEU A 172 8.56 -9.92 8.62
CA LEU A 172 7.91 -9.50 7.38
C LEU A 172 6.82 -8.47 7.67
N ALA A 173 5.93 -8.75 8.63
CA ALA A 173 4.84 -7.86 9.00
C ALA A 173 5.36 -6.47 9.45
N ILE A 174 6.37 -6.46 10.33
CA ILE A 174 7.01 -5.22 10.79
C ILE A 174 7.65 -4.46 9.62
N ALA A 175 8.43 -5.14 8.78
CA ALA A 175 9.11 -4.52 7.64
C ALA A 175 8.13 -3.92 6.64
N LEU A 176 7.04 -4.63 6.31
CA LEU A 176 6.00 -4.14 5.41
C LEU A 176 5.32 -2.88 5.97
N ARG A 177 5.00 -2.84 7.27
CA ARG A 177 4.41 -1.67 7.92
C ARG A 177 5.37 -0.48 7.91
N VAL A 178 6.65 -0.70 8.22
CA VAL A 178 7.67 0.36 8.13
C VAL A 178 7.86 0.87 6.71
N TRP A 179 7.98 -0.02 5.72
CA TRP A 179 8.12 0.37 4.31
C TRP A 179 6.91 1.14 3.79
N LEU A 180 5.70 0.87 4.31
CA LEU A 180 4.50 1.64 4.01
C LEU A 180 4.41 2.99 4.75
N GLY A 181 5.24 3.21 5.78
CA GLY A 181 5.20 4.37 6.66
C GLY A 181 4.15 4.28 7.77
N ASP A 182 3.60 3.09 8.01
CA ASP A 182 2.68 2.79 9.11
C ASP A 182 3.49 2.42 10.36
N PHE A 183 4.26 3.40 10.84
CA PHE A 183 5.18 3.24 11.97
C PHE A 183 4.46 2.90 13.27
N ALA A 184 3.22 3.39 13.44
CA ALA A 184 2.40 3.10 14.61
C ALA A 184 1.98 1.62 14.64
N ALA A 185 1.52 1.06 13.52
CA ALA A 185 1.24 -0.38 13.46
C ALA A 185 2.52 -1.22 13.57
N ALA A 186 3.62 -0.79 12.95
CA ALA A 186 4.91 -1.48 13.11
C ALA A 186 5.33 -1.56 14.59
N GLN A 187 5.12 -0.49 15.36
CA GLN A 187 5.43 -0.43 16.79
C GLN A 187 4.57 -1.39 17.61
N ARG A 188 3.29 -1.56 17.27
CA ARG A 188 2.42 -2.57 17.89
C ARG A 188 2.88 -3.98 17.59
N CYS A 189 3.17 -4.28 16.32
CA CYS A 189 3.70 -5.58 15.91
C CYS A 189 5.03 -5.92 16.59
N CYS A 190 5.82 -4.92 17.02
CA CYS A 190 7.03 -5.19 17.80
C CYS A 190 6.73 -5.79 19.16
N ALA A 191 5.70 -5.30 19.86
CA ALA A 191 5.29 -5.81 21.16
C ALA A 191 4.78 -7.25 21.07
N ASP A 192 4.04 -7.57 20.00
CA ASP A 192 3.53 -8.91 19.76
C ASP A 192 4.64 -9.92 19.37
N ALA A 193 5.73 -9.43 18.78
CA ALA A 193 6.85 -10.25 18.29
C ALA A 193 7.97 -10.48 19.33
N GLU A 194 7.84 -9.95 20.56
CA GLU A 194 8.87 -10.03 21.61
C GLU A 194 9.23 -11.48 21.99
N GLU A 195 8.33 -12.45 21.77
CA GLU A 195 8.54 -13.86 22.09
C GLU A 195 9.70 -14.52 21.30
N ALA A 196 10.05 -14.00 20.11
CA ALA A 196 11.02 -14.65 19.21
C ALA A 196 12.46 -14.12 19.30
N ALA A 197 12.66 -12.85 19.70
CA ALA A 197 13.99 -12.21 19.76
C ALA A 197 13.98 -10.94 20.64
N PRO A 198 13.84 -11.07 21.97
CA PRO A 198 13.47 -9.96 22.85
C PRO A 198 14.47 -8.80 22.86
N GLU A 199 15.78 -9.05 22.96
CA GLU A 199 16.78 -7.97 23.02
C GLU A 199 16.90 -7.19 21.70
N GLU A 200 16.87 -7.88 20.55
CA GLU A 200 16.91 -7.21 19.23
C GLU A 200 15.63 -6.40 18.97
N MET A 201 14.47 -7.00 19.31
CA MET A 201 13.18 -6.36 19.16
C MET A 201 13.01 -5.14 20.07
N GLU A 202 13.56 -5.20 21.29
CA GLU A 202 13.56 -4.05 22.20
C GLU A 202 14.33 -2.86 21.62
N VAL A 203 15.55 -3.09 21.10
CA VAL A 203 16.36 -2.00 20.53
C VAL A 203 15.74 -1.43 19.24
N PHE A 204 15.14 -2.28 18.42
CA PHE A 204 14.38 -1.85 17.25
C PHE A 204 13.16 -1.00 17.66
N SER A 205 12.35 -1.51 18.59
CA SER A 205 11.19 -0.85 19.17
C SER A 205 11.55 0.53 19.73
N GLN A 206 12.67 0.65 20.46
CA GLN A 206 13.18 1.93 20.96
C GLN A 206 13.59 2.88 19.82
N SER A 207 14.17 2.36 18.73
CA SER A 207 14.56 3.18 17.57
C SER A 207 13.33 3.70 16.82
N LEU A 208 12.31 2.85 16.66
CA LEU A 208 11.03 3.19 16.05
C LEU A 208 10.25 4.21 16.90
N SER A 209 10.16 4.00 18.22
CA SER A 209 9.55 4.94 19.17
C SER A 209 10.20 6.33 19.14
N LYS A 210 11.54 6.39 19.02
CA LYS A 210 12.26 7.66 18.87
C LYS A 210 11.93 8.37 17.56
N LEU A 211 11.80 7.63 16.45
CA LEU A 211 11.37 8.20 15.17
C LEU A 211 9.92 8.69 15.24
N LEU A 212 9.02 7.90 15.82
CA LEU A 212 7.62 8.26 16.04
C LEU A 212 7.49 9.57 16.83
N GLY A 213 8.21 9.71 17.95
CA GLY A 213 8.19 10.96 18.74
C GLY A 213 8.66 12.18 17.93
N GLU A 214 9.69 12.04 17.09
CA GLU A 214 10.11 13.15 16.21
C GLU A 214 9.13 13.42 15.06
N LEU A 215 8.51 12.38 14.50
CA LEU A 215 7.45 12.49 13.51
C LEU A 215 6.25 13.22 14.09
N GLU A 216 5.81 12.86 15.29
CA GLU A 216 4.72 13.52 16.00
C GLU A 216 5.06 14.99 16.26
N GLU A 217 6.24 15.28 16.81
CA GLU A 217 6.63 16.67 17.09
C GLU A 217 6.73 17.51 15.81
N THR A 218 7.32 16.96 14.76
CA THR A 218 7.59 17.68 13.51
C THR A 218 6.33 17.81 12.66
N SER A 219 5.63 16.70 12.45
CA SER A 219 4.49 16.66 11.53
C SER A 219 3.23 17.23 12.15
N SER A 220 2.98 17.03 13.45
CA SER A 220 1.78 17.56 14.10
C SER A 220 1.69 19.09 14.02
N LYS A 221 2.83 19.78 14.12
CA LYS A 221 2.92 21.25 13.97
C LYS A 221 2.60 21.73 12.54
N ALA A 222 2.62 20.85 11.56
CA ALA A 222 2.35 21.17 10.16
C ALA A 222 0.86 20.99 9.80
N PHE A 223 0.08 20.31 10.63
CA PHE A 223 -1.37 20.22 10.44
C PHE A 223 -2.07 21.49 10.93
N HIS A 224 -2.88 22.07 10.05
CA HIS A 224 -3.81 23.15 10.38
C HIS A 224 -5.08 22.52 10.96
N GLN A 225 -5.03 22.13 12.23
CA GLN A 225 -6.17 21.55 12.94
C GLN A 225 -7.40 22.46 12.86
N ALA A 226 -8.56 21.85 12.61
CA ALA A 226 -9.84 22.56 12.51
C ALA A 226 -10.90 21.78 13.29
N ARG A 227 -11.07 22.14 14.58
CA ARG A 227 -12.01 21.47 15.49
C ARG A 227 -13.41 22.06 15.43
N GLU A 228 -14.39 21.21 15.69
CA GLU A 228 -15.80 21.58 15.90
C GLU A 228 -16.51 20.59 16.82
N SER A 229 -17.68 20.98 17.36
CA SER A 229 -18.57 20.05 18.06
C SER A 229 -19.50 19.36 17.05
N SER A 230 -19.78 18.07 17.27
CA SER A 230 -20.82 17.34 16.55
C SER A 230 -22.22 17.91 16.81
N ASP A 231 -22.45 18.61 17.92
CA ASP A 231 -23.76 19.16 18.29
C ASP A 231 -24.27 20.22 17.30
N ASN A 232 -23.34 20.84 16.55
CA ASN A 232 -23.67 21.83 15.53
C ASN A 232 -24.00 21.20 14.17
N LEU A 233 -23.80 19.90 14.00
CA LEU A 233 -24.19 19.19 12.79
C LEU A 233 -25.67 18.84 12.87
N GLN A 234 -26.49 19.60 12.16
CA GLN A 234 -27.88 19.21 12.00
C GLN A 234 -27.95 17.98 11.08
N SER A 235 -28.45 16.87 11.61
CA SER A 235 -29.01 15.75 10.85
C SER A 235 -30.24 16.25 10.09
N SER A 236 -29.98 16.99 9.02
CA SER A 236 -30.98 17.55 8.13
C SER A 236 -30.80 16.92 6.75
N GLU A 237 -31.90 16.50 6.14
CA GLU A 237 -31.93 16.24 4.70
C GLU A 237 -31.61 17.55 3.98
N VAL A 238 -30.34 17.76 3.66
CA VAL A 238 -29.95 18.90 2.85
C VAL A 238 -30.11 18.49 1.40
N VAL A 239 -31.22 18.91 0.78
CA VAL A 239 -31.50 18.70 -0.66
C VAL A 239 -31.57 17.21 -1.04
N GLY A 240 -32.48 16.46 -0.42
CA GLY A 240 -32.83 15.08 -0.85
C GLY A 240 -31.74 14.02 -0.66
N VAL A 241 -30.66 14.33 0.05
CA VAL A 241 -29.58 13.40 0.42
C VAL A 241 -29.66 13.13 1.91
N ALA A 242 -29.56 11.85 2.31
CA ALA A 242 -29.50 11.47 3.71
C ALA A 242 -28.10 11.79 4.27
N VAL A 243 -28.06 12.58 5.33
CA VAL A 243 -26.83 12.94 6.04
C VAL A 243 -26.78 12.20 7.37
N SER A 244 -25.73 11.43 7.59
CA SER A 244 -25.43 10.80 8.87
C SER A 244 -23.95 10.98 9.21
N HIS A 245 -23.60 10.79 10.47
CA HIS A 245 -22.23 10.97 10.93
C HIS A 245 -21.95 10.03 12.11
N GLY A 246 -20.68 9.87 12.46
CA GLY A 246 -20.30 9.02 13.57
C GLY A 246 -18.80 9.06 13.84
N THR A 247 -18.35 8.13 14.67
CA THR A 247 -16.93 7.88 14.90
C THR A 247 -16.58 6.41 14.73
N TYR A 248 -15.35 6.13 14.35
CA TYR A 248 -14.73 4.81 14.51
C TYR A 248 -13.52 4.93 15.45
N LYS A 249 -13.12 3.79 16.01
CA LYS A 249 -11.96 3.72 16.91
C LYS A 249 -10.70 3.47 16.11
N ALA A 250 -9.71 4.35 16.26
CA ALA A 250 -8.33 4.05 15.91
C ALA A 250 -7.77 2.96 16.83
N ASP A 251 -6.63 2.37 16.45
CA ASP A 251 -6.03 1.25 17.19
C ASP A 251 -5.59 1.60 18.62
N ASP A 252 -5.32 2.88 18.89
CA ASP A 252 -5.01 3.40 20.23
C ASP A 252 -6.25 3.93 20.98
N GLY A 253 -7.45 3.66 20.46
CA GLY A 253 -8.73 4.00 21.08
C GLY A 253 -9.24 5.43 20.83
N VAL A 254 -8.48 6.24 20.09
CA VAL A 254 -8.92 7.60 19.69
C VAL A 254 -10.13 7.50 18.77
N ASP A 255 -11.17 8.30 19.05
CA ASP A 255 -12.31 8.45 18.17
C ASP A 255 -11.97 9.32 16.96
N ILE A 256 -12.18 8.79 15.76
CA ILE A 256 -12.02 9.52 14.50
C ILE A 256 -13.40 9.73 13.87
N SER A 257 -13.72 10.98 13.60
CA SER A 257 -14.99 11.41 13.04
C SER A 257 -15.10 11.17 11.55
N TYR A 258 -16.32 10.93 11.09
CA TYR A 258 -16.66 10.89 9.68
C TYR A 258 -18.10 11.34 9.45
N ILE A 259 -18.39 11.72 8.21
CA ILE A 259 -19.72 12.08 7.71
C ILE A 259 -20.05 11.19 6.52
N CYS A 260 -21.24 10.63 6.49
CA CYS A 260 -21.77 9.84 5.39
C CYS A 260 -22.90 10.62 4.70
N LEU A 261 -22.78 10.75 3.38
CA LEU A 261 -23.86 11.17 2.51
C LEU A 261 -24.37 9.94 1.76
N SER A 262 -25.67 9.67 1.85
CA SER A 262 -26.30 8.53 1.19
C SER A 262 -27.39 8.97 0.21
N PRO A 263 -27.45 8.34 -0.99
CA PRO A 263 -28.43 8.66 -2.00
C PRO A 263 -29.85 8.37 -1.49
N PRO A 264 -30.88 9.11 -1.97
CA PRO A 264 -32.25 8.72 -1.73
C PRO A 264 -32.53 7.37 -2.42
N GLN A 265 -33.26 6.49 -1.77
CA GLN A 265 -33.55 5.15 -2.30
C GLN A 265 -34.21 5.19 -3.69
N SER A 266 -34.98 6.24 -3.99
CA SER A 266 -35.62 6.46 -5.29
C SER A 266 -34.65 6.80 -6.42
N ALA A 267 -33.45 7.29 -6.13
CA ALA A 267 -32.43 7.58 -7.13
C ALA A 267 -31.51 6.38 -7.42
N ILE A 268 -31.51 5.36 -6.55
CA ILE A 268 -30.68 4.17 -6.72
C ILE A 268 -31.23 3.32 -7.86
N ARG A 269 -30.40 3.06 -8.86
CA ARG A 269 -30.75 2.20 -9.99
C ARG A 269 -30.68 0.72 -9.59
N PRO A 270 -31.72 -0.10 -9.85
CA PRO A 270 -31.71 -1.52 -9.47
C PRO A 270 -30.60 -2.35 -10.11
N ASP A 271 -30.14 -1.96 -11.30
CA ASP A 271 -29.12 -2.65 -12.10
C ASP A 271 -27.70 -2.10 -11.89
N ALA A 272 -27.56 -1.03 -11.11
CA ALA A 272 -26.28 -0.37 -10.86
C ALA A 272 -26.21 0.08 -9.40
N PRO A 273 -25.72 -0.78 -8.48
CA PRO A 273 -25.59 -0.41 -7.08
C PRO A 273 -24.63 0.79 -6.94
N PRO A 274 -24.89 1.72 -6.00
CA PRO A 274 -24.05 2.90 -5.85
C PRO A 274 -22.63 2.52 -5.41
N ALA A 275 -21.63 3.25 -5.92
CA ALA A 275 -20.28 3.15 -5.39
C ALA A 275 -20.23 3.60 -3.93
N VAL A 276 -19.20 3.17 -3.19
CA VAL A 276 -18.88 3.74 -1.87
C VAL A 276 -17.53 4.43 -1.95
N LEU A 277 -17.54 5.74 -1.76
CA LEU A 277 -16.37 6.59 -1.83
C LEU A 277 -15.88 6.97 -0.43
N PHE A 278 -14.66 6.59 -0.05
CA PHE A 278 -13.99 7.10 1.15
C PHE A 278 -13.07 8.26 0.78
N ARG A 279 -13.45 9.46 1.19
CA ARG A 279 -12.71 10.69 0.92
C ARG A 279 -11.90 11.12 2.14
N PHE A 280 -10.58 11.12 1.97
CA PHE A 280 -9.61 11.72 2.89
C PHE A 280 -9.24 13.12 2.41
N GLY A 281 -9.45 14.11 3.28
CA GLY A 281 -9.33 15.52 2.93
C GLY A 281 -7.90 16.07 2.87
N GLY A 282 -7.82 17.35 2.53
CA GLY A 282 -6.59 18.14 2.58
C GLY A 282 -6.22 18.64 3.99
N ASN A 283 -5.05 19.25 4.13
CA ASN A 283 -4.66 19.92 5.37
C ASN A 283 -5.55 21.16 5.60
N GLY A 284 -6.10 21.32 6.81
CA GLY A 284 -7.08 22.37 7.10
C GLY A 284 -8.53 22.05 6.71
N GLU A 285 -8.78 20.89 6.08
CA GLU A 285 -10.09 20.54 5.55
C GLU A 285 -10.89 19.68 6.55
N ARG A 286 -12.12 20.10 6.87
CA ARG A 286 -13.05 19.34 7.71
C ARG A 286 -14.05 18.58 6.85
N ALA A 287 -14.44 17.37 7.27
CA ALA A 287 -15.49 16.59 6.63
C ALA A 287 -16.80 17.38 6.48
N SER A 288 -17.22 18.11 7.53
CA SER A 288 -18.44 18.93 7.54
C SER A 288 -18.44 20.05 6.51
N PHE A 289 -17.28 20.69 6.31
CA PHE A 289 -17.12 21.77 5.36
C PHE A 289 -17.32 21.26 3.93
N VAL A 290 -16.70 20.13 3.57
CA VAL A 290 -16.80 19.55 2.22
C VAL A 290 -18.12 18.81 1.99
N ALA A 291 -18.77 18.34 3.04
CA ALA A 291 -20.16 17.90 2.98
C ALA A 291 -21.15 19.09 2.90
N HIS A 292 -20.67 20.34 2.97
CA HIS A 292 -21.43 21.59 3.00
C HIS A 292 -22.49 21.64 4.12
N LEU A 293 -22.17 21.05 5.27
CA LEU A 293 -23.03 21.05 6.45
C LEU A 293 -22.80 22.27 7.34
N ASP A 294 -21.77 23.06 7.07
CA ASP A 294 -21.52 24.32 7.76
C ASP A 294 -22.55 25.39 7.32
N PRO A 295 -23.32 25.98 8.27
CA PRO A 295 -24.33 27.00 7.98
C PRO A 295 -23.79 28.23 7.22
N GLY A 296 -22.48 28.50 7.29
CA GLY A 296 -21.84 29.61 6.59
C GLY A 296 -21.57 29.37 5.10
N VAL A 297 -21.69 28.12 4.62
CA VAL A 297 -21.28 27.72 3.27
C VAL A 297 -22.48 27.68 2.33
N ARG A 298 -22.61 28.69 1.46
CA ARG A 298 -23.71 28.81 0.47
C ARG A 298 -23.39 28.24 -0.91
N ARG A 299 -22.26 27.55 -1.07
CA ARG A 299 -21.88 26.94 -2.35
C ARG A 299 -22.52 25.55 -2.49
N PRO A 300 -22.85 25.08 -3.70
CA PRO A 300 -23.27 23.69 -3.93
C PRO A 300 -22.15 22.74 -3.48
N SER A 301 -22.50 21.65 -2.78
CA SER A 301 -21.57 20.52 -2.63
C SER A 301 -21.72 19.66 -3.86
N PRO A 302 -20.70 19.53 -4.68
CA PRO A 302 -20.76 18.68 -5.87
C PRO A 302 -20.84 17.19 -5.49
N PHE A 303 -20.37 16.81 -4.30
CA PHE A 303 -20.62 15.48 -3.76
C PHE A 303 -22.11 15.27 -3.44
N ARG A 304 -22.89 16.31 -3.11
CA ARG A 304 -24.35 16.18 -3.00
C ARG A 304 -25.00 15.92 -4.35
N ASP A 305 -24.51 16.52 -5.42
CA ASP A 305 -25.03 16.25 -6.77
C ASP A 305 -24.74 14.80 -7.17
N LEU A 306 -23.51 14.33 -6.93
CA LEU A 306 -23.12 12.93 -7.11
C LEU A 306 -24.02 11.97 -6.31
N VAL A 307 -24.22 12.26 -5.02
CA VAL A 307 -25.02 11.41 -4.13
C VAL A 307 -26.51 11.48 -4.48
N SER A 308 -27.08 12.66 -4.73
CA SER A 308 -28.50 12.83 -5.07
C SER A 308 -28.87 12.15 -6.39
N SER A 309 -27.91 11.98 -7.31
CA SER A 309 -28.10 11.23 -8.55
C SER A 309 -28.14 9.71 -8.39
N GLY A 310 -27.89 9.18 -7.19
CA GLY A 310 -27.89 7.73 -6.92
C GLY A 310 -26.58 7.02 -7.26
N VAL A 311 -25.52 7.75 -7.63
CA VAL A 311 -24.26 7.16 -8.11
C VAL A 311 -23.37 6.65 -6.98
N ALA A 312 -23.35 7.33 -5.82
CA ALA A 312 -22.45 6.95 -4.74
C ALA A 312 -23.01 7.26 -3.34
N HIS A 313 -22.62 6.44 -2.36
CA HIS A 313 -22.47 6.86 -0.96
C HIS A 313 -21.09 7.50 -0.80
N VAL A 314 -21.00 8.61 -0.07
CA VAL A 314 -19.72 9.30 0.17
C VAL A 314 -19.46 9.43 1.66
N PHE A 315 -18.36 8.84 2.12
CA PHE A 315 -17.83 8.96 3.47
C PHE A 315 -16.68 9.96 3.49
N PHE A 316 -16.89 11.09 4.13
CA PHE A 316 -15.86 12.09 4.42
C PHE A 316 -15.21 11.74 5.75
N VAL A 317 -13.92 11.48 5.74
CA VAL A 317 -13.17 11.02 6.92
C VAL A 317 -12.26 12.14 7.40
N ASP A 318 -12.42 12.53 8.67
CA ASP A 318 -11.53 13.50 9.31
C ASP A 318 -10.22 12.83 9.74
N PHE A 319 -9.19 13.64 9.97
CA PHE A 319 -7.98 13.21 10.68
C PHE A 319 -8.10 13.53 12.18
N ARG A 320 -7.24 12.94 13.01
CA ARG A 320 -7.10 13.34 14.43
C ARG A 320 -6.99 14.86 14.58
N GLY A 321 -7.71 15.45 15.52
CA GLY A 321 -7.72 16.89 15.73
C GLY A 321 -8.50 17.71 14.68
N PHE A 322 -9.17 17.07 13.72
CA PHE A 322 -10.12 17.69 12.79
C PHE A 322 -11.55 17.28 13.13
N GLY A 323 -12.52 18.13 12.79
CA GLY A 323 -13.92 17.87 13.12
C GLY A 323 -14.08 17.69 14.64
N TRP A 324 -14.78 16.62 15.03
CA TRP A 324 -14.85 16.16 16.42
C TRP A 324 -13.96 14.94 16.68
N SER A 325 -12.96 14.70 15.83
CA SER A 325 -11.93 13.69 16.08
C SER A 325 -11.08 14.06 17.30
N GLY A 326 -10.81 13.04 18.12
CA GLY A 326 -9.89 13.12 19.24
C GLY A 326 -8.43 13.22 18.79
N GLY A 327 -7.52 13.15 19.77
CA GLY A 327 -6.08 13.06 19.52
C GLY A 327 -5.44 14.31 18.91
N LYS A 328 -4.20 14.14 18.46
CA LYS A 328 -3.41 15.11 17.69
C LYS A 328 -3.06 14.48 16.34
N PRO A 329 -3.11 15.22 15.22
CA PRO A 329 -2.72 14.68 13.94
C PRO A 329 -1.21 14.47 13.85
N SER A 330 -0.80 13.40 13.20
CA SER A 330 0.56 13.16 12.73
C SER A 330 0.52 12.34 11.44
N LEU A 331 1.60 12.38 10.65
CA LEU A 331 1.69 11.51 9.46
C LEU A 331 1.78 10.02 9.80
N ALA A 332 2.25 9.68 11.00
CA ALA A 332 2.29 8.30 11.46
C ALA A 332 0.88 7.75 11.66
N ASP A 333 -0.05 8.62 12.10
CA ASP A 333 -1.43 8.25 12.39
C ASP A 333 -2.30 8.19 11.13
N VAL A 334 -2.08 9.07 10.14
CA VAL A 334 -2.93 9.15 8.92
C VAL A 334 -3.09 7.79 8.24
N ARG A 335 -2.03 6.97 8.21
CA ARG A 335 -2.06 5.63 7.61
C ARG A 335 -2.73 4.60 8.53
N ALA A 336 -2.30 4.56 9.79
CA ALA A 336 -2.84 3.64 10.79
C ALA A 336 -4.36 3.82 10.97
N ASP A 337 -4.81 5.07 11.04
CA ASP A 337 -6.23 5.41 11.20
C ASP A 337 -7.03 5.04 9.95
N ALA A 338 -6.44 5.10 8.76
CA ALA A 338 -7.10 4.65 7.53
C ALA A 338 -7.29 3.12 7.54
N ASP A 339 -6.28 2.35 7.95
CA ASP A 339 -6.42 0.89 8.10
C ASP A 339 -7.43 0.52 9.21
N ALA A 340 -7.47 1.28 10.31
CA ALA A 340 -8.48 1.13 11.36
C ALA A 340 -9.90 1.42 10.85
N LEU A 341 -10.08 2.44 10.00
CA LEU A 341 -11.36 2.69 9.34
C LEU A 341 -11.81 1.45 8.55
N PHE A 342 -10.93 0.88 7.73
CA PHE A 342 -11.28 -0.28 6.90
C PHE A 342 -11.77 -1.46 7.74
N ARG A 343 -11.10 -1.75 8.87
CA ARG A 343 -11.54 -2.78 9.83
C ARG A 343 -12.89 -2.44 10.49
N ALA A 344 -13.18 -1.16 10.70
CA ALA A 344 -14.43 -0.71 11.30
C ALA A 344 -15.62 -0.63 10.31
N LEU A 345 -15.38 -0.78 9.00
CA LEU A 345 -16.41 -0.61 7.97
C LEU A 345 -17.66 -1.49 8.17
N PRO A 346 -17.59 -2.78 8.55
CA PRO A 346 -18.79 -3.58 8.81
C PRO A 346 -19.73 -2.91 9.81
N ALA A 347 -19.19 -2.45 10.94
CA ALA A 347 -19.96 -1.77 11.99
C ALA A 347 -20.38 -0.35 11.59
N VAL A 348 -19.55 0.37 10.83
CA VAL A 348 -19.92 1.67 10.26
C VAL A 348 -21.11 1.53 9.33
N PHE A 349 -21.11 0.54 8.44
CA PHE A 349 -22.18 0.28 7.48
C PHE A 349 -23.48 -0.12 8.19
N GLU A 350 -23.41 -1.04 9.15
CA GLU A 350 -24.57 -1.45 9.96
C GLU A 350 -25.24 -0.25 10.64
N ARG A 351 -24.45 0.65 11.23
CA ARG A 351 -24.98 1.88 11.87
C ARG A 351 -25.73 2.81 10.91
N HIS A 352 -25.45 2.72 9.61
CA HIS A 352 -26.10 3.53 8.57
C HIS A 352 -27.14 2.74 7.77
N GLY A 353 -27.47 1.51 8.19
CA GLY A 353 -28.42 0.66 7.48
C GLY A 353 -27.92 0.23 6.09
N LEU A 354 -26.61 0.23 5.88
CA LEU A 354 -25.97 -0.19 4.63
C LEU A 354 -25.51 -1.65 4.74
N GLN A 355 -25.53 -2.37 3.62
CA GLN A 355 -25.05 -3.75 3.55
C GLN A 355 -23.52 -3.80 3.45
N TRP A 356 -22.88 -4.66 4.25
CA TRP A 356 -21.47 -4.99 4.14
C TRP A 356 -21.27 -6.47 3.71
N PRO A 357 -20.38 -6.77 2.75
CA PRO A 357 -19.69 -5.83 1.87
C PRO A 357 -20.67 -5.07 0.95
N PRO A 358 -20.33 -3.86 0.47
CA PRO A 358 -21.17 -3.12 -0.47
C PRO A 358 -21.38 -3.91 -1.76
N ALA A 359 -22.55 -3.77 -2.36
CA ALA A 359 -22.84 -4.34 -3.68
C ALA A 359 -22.12 -3.57 -4.81
N GLY A 360 -21.86 -2.28 -4.62
CA GLY A 360 -21.13 -1.43 -5.55
C GLY A 360 -19.62 -1.36 -5.26
N PRO A 361 -18.84 -0.74 -6.16
CA PRO A 361 -17.39 -0.65 -6.03
C PRO A 361 -16.98 0.22 -4.83
N LEU A 362 -15.89 -0.17 -4.18
CA LEU A 362 -15.29 0.59 -3.09
C LEU A 362 -14.16 1.45 -3.64
N VAL A 363 -14.24 2.77 -3.48
CA VAL A 363 -13.28 3.72 -4.07
C VAL A 363 -12.61 4.52 -2.96
N ALA A 364 -11.28 4.56 -2.98
CA ALA A 364 -10.51 5.44 -2.10
C ALA A 364 -10.24 6.76 -2.81
N MET A 365 -10.41 7.87 -2.10
CA MET A 365 -10.13 9.21 -2.61
C MET A 365 -9.29 10.02 -1.64
N GLY A 366 -8.23 10.64 -2.16
CA GLY A 366 -7.30 11.43 -1.37
C GLY A 366 -7.02 12.79 -2.00
N ARG A 367 -7.29 13.86 -1.25
CA ARG A 367 -6.91 15.22 -1.59
C ARG A 367 -5.62 15.61 -0.89
N SER A 368 -4.60 16.09 -1.61
CA SER A 368 -3.38 16.61 -0.97
C SER A 368 -2.79 15.60 0.03
N ILE A 369 -2.72 15.91 1.33
CA ILE A 369 -2.26 14.98 2.37
C ILE A 369 -3.10 13.68 2.49
N GLY A 370 -4.38 13.72 2.10
CA GLY A 370 -5.26 12.54 2.01
C GLY A 370 -4.76 11.49 1.03
N THR A 371 -3.84 11.84 0.11
CA THR A 371 -3.13 10.90 -0.76
C THR A 371 -2.49 9.76 0.04
N PHE A 372 -1.93 10.07 1.22
CA PHE A 372 -1.28 9.04 2.04
C PHE A 372 -2.26 7.98 2.54
N ALA A 373 -3.44 8.39 3.02
CA ALA A 373 -4.47 7.47 3.49
C ALA A 373 -5.06 6.66 2.32
N ALA A 374 -5.39 7.33 1.21
CA ALA A 374 -5.97 6.69 0.04
C ALA A 374 -5.04 5.64 -0.59
N LEU A 375 -3.77 5.98 -0.81
CA LEU A 375 -2.78 5.02 -1.33
C LEU A 375 -2.49 3.89 -0.35
N HIS A 376 -2.39 4.20 0.94
CA HIS A 376 -2.13 3.18 1.95
C HIS A 376 -3.25 2.15 1.98
N LEU A 377 -4.51 2.59 1.95
CA LEU A 377 -5.66 1.70 1.85
C LEU A 377 -5.71 0.94 0.53
N ALA A 378 -5.49 1.60 -0.60
CA ALA A 378 -5.49 0.93 -1.90
C ALA A 378 -4.41 -0.18 -1.98
N VAL A 379 -3.24 0.06 -1.39
CA VAL A 379 -2.16 -0.95 -1.36
C VAL A 379 -2.45 -2.07 -0.37
N LEU A 380 -2.92 -1.78 0.84
CA LEU A 380 -3.23 -2.82 1.84
C LEU A 380 -4.44 -3.65 1.46
N ARG A 381 -5.45 -3.03 0.85
CA ARG A 381 -6.78 -3.57 0.61
C ARG A 381 -7.10 -3.67 -0.89
N ALA A 382 -6.09 -3.95 -1.72
CA ALA A 382 -6.24 -3.97 -3.17
C ALA A 382 -7.30 -4.98 -3.69
N GLY A 383 -7.56 -6.06 -2.94
CA GLY A 383 -8.63 -7.01 -3.26
C GLY A 383 -10.05 -6.51 -2.92
N SER A 384 -10.18 -5.38 -2.23
CA SER A 384 -11.46 -4.77 -1.85
C SER A 384 -11.66 -3.37 -2.42
N ILE A 385 -10.58 -2.59 -2.59
CA ILE A 385 -10.62 -1.26 -3.20
C ILE A 385 -10.59 -1.40 -4.72
N SER A 386 -11.69 -1.02 -5.36
CA SER A 386 -11.92 -1.17 -6.79
C SER A 386 -11.36 -0.02 -7.64
N GLY A 387 -11.00 1.11 -7.02
CA GLY A 387 -10.48 2.27 -7.75
C GLY A 387 -9.93 3.36 -6.83
N LEU A 388 -9.15 4.26 -7.42
CA LEU A 388 -8.46 5.33 -6.73
C LEU A 388 -8.68 6.68 -7.42
N ILE A 389 -9.06 7.68 -6.62
CA ILE A 389 -9.15 9.08 -7.06
C ILE A 389 -8.16 9.92 -6.25
N LEU A 390 -7.26 10.62 -6.93
CA LEU A 390 -6.24 11.45 -6.31
C LEU A 390 -6.37 12.88 -6.83
N ASP A 391 -6.71 13.83 -5.96
CA ASP A 391 -6.74 15.24 -6.35
C ASP A 391 -5.68 16.07 -5.62
N SER A 392 -5.04 16.97 -6.36
CA SER A 392 -3.84 17.69 -5.93
C SER A 392 -2.87 16.79 -5.14
N PRO A 393 -2.44 15.62 -5.66
CA PRO A 393 -1.83 14.61 -4.82
C PRO A 393 -0.39 14.92 -4.44
N VAL A 394 -0.03 14.46 -3.26
CA VAL A 394 1.33 14.57 -2.72
C VAL A 394 2.18 13.41 -3.22
N SER A 395 3.32 13.71 -3.82
CA SER A 395 4.30 12.71 -4.29
C SER A 395 5.48 12.49 -3.34
N CYS A 396 5.60 13.31 -2.30
CA CYS A 396 6.70 13.29 -1.34
C CYS A 396 6.24 12.85 0.06
N HIS A 397 7.13 12.90 1.05
CA HIS A 397 6.82 12.58 2.46
C HIS A 397 6.71 13.83 3.33
N TRP A 398 6.20 14.94 2.81
CA TRP A 398 6.08 16.19 3.57
C TRP A 398 5.28 15.98 4.88
N PRO A 399 5.69 16.52 6.04
CA PRO A 399 6.84 17.41 6.32
C PRO A 399 8.07 16.71 6.91
N THR A 400 8.31 15.44 6.56
CA THR A 400 9.38 14.64 7.20
C THR A 400 10.80 15.00 6.73
N GLU A 401 10.95 15.92 5.78
CA GLU A 401 12.26 16.43 5.37
C GLU A 401 13.07 17.05 6.51
N ARG A 402 12.39 17.52 7.56
CA ARG A 402 13.01 18.16 8.73
C ARG A 402 13.65 17.16 9.69
N ILE A 403 13.35 15.87 9.53
CA ILE A 403 13.93 14.79 10.33
C ILE A 403 15.31 14.47 9.77
N GLY A 404 16.32 14.53 10.65
CA GLY A 404 17.72 14.28 10.29
C GLY A 404 17.97 12.84 9.84
N SER A 405 19.00 12.64 9.01
CA SER A 405 19.37 11.32 8.47
C SER A 405 19.58 10.25 9.55
N GLY A 406 20.12 10.66 10.71
CA GLY A 406 20.46 9.76 11.81
C GLY A 406 19.29 8.92 12.34
N ARG A 407 18.05 9.44 12.32
CA ARG A 407 16.87 8.63 12.73
C ARG A 407 16.55 7.55 11.72
N TRP A 408 16.54 7.91 10.44
CA TRP A 408 16.30 6.98 9.34
C TRP A 408 17.41 5.93 9.25
N ASP A 409 18.67 6.34 9.38
CA ASP A 409 19.81 5.42 9.40
C ASP A 409 19.75 4.48 10.60
N ALA A 410 19.33 4.98 11.78
CA ALA A 410 19.15 4.15 12.97
C ALA A 410 18.10 3.07 12.75
N LEU A 411 16.95 3.42 12.17
CA LEU A 411 15.88 2.48 11.84
C LEU A 411 16.30 1.49 10.74
N GLY A 412 16.94 1.98 9.67
CA GLY A 412 17.37 1.17 8.53
C GLY A 412 18.45 0.14 8.85
N ARG A 413 19.16 0.26 9.97
CA ARG A 413 20.10 -0.79 10.44
C ARG A 413 19.41 -2.08 10.86
N TRP A 414 18.09 -2.08 11.01
CA TRP A 414 17.31 -3.22 11.47
C TRP A 414 16.39 -3.78 10.40
N LEU A 415 16.39 -3.22 9.20
CA LEU A 415 15.50 -3.63 8.12
C LEU A 415 16.32 -3.96 6.89
N PRO A 416 15.89 -4.93 6.07
CA PRO A 416 16.43 -5.06 4.72
C PRO A 416 16.25 -3.72 3.99
N PRO A 417 17.32 -3.13 3.46
CA PRO A 417 17.25 -1.80 2.89
C PRO A 417 16.46 -1.84 1.58
N LEU A 418 15.59 -0.86 1.40
CA LEU A 418 15.01 -0.58 0.10
C LEU A 418 16.09 -0.04 -0.84
N VAL A 419 16.02 -0.42 -2.12
CA VAL A 419 16.83 0.19 -3.18
C VAL A 419 16.46 1.67 -3.27
N GLU A 420 17.46 2.55 -3.21
CA GLU A 420 17.24 4.00 -3.33
C GLU A 420 16.60 4.33 -4.67
N ALA A 421 15.51 5.11 -4.66
CA ALA A 421 14.89 5.59 -5.88
C ALA A 421 15.69 6.76 -6.48
N GLY A 422 16.56 7.41 -5.69
CA GLY A 422 17.42 8.50 -6.14
C GLY A 422 16.61 9.73 -6.51
N ARG A 423 15.45 9.95 -5.87
CA ARG A 423 14.54 11.02 -6.27
C ARG A 423 15.19 12.37 -6.01
N VAL A 424 14.73 13.39 -6.73
CA VAL A 424 15.14 14.77 -6.50
C VAL A 424 13.86 15.57 -6.27
N LEU A 425 13.53 15.82 -5.00
CA LEU A 425 12.28 16.47 -4.61
C LEU A 425 12.46 18.00 -4.49
N ILE A 426 13.14 18.65 -5.44
CA ILE A 426 13.43 20.11 -5.32
C ILE A 426 12.27 21.02 -5.73
N HIS A 427 11.18 20.44 -6.24
CA HIS A 427 10.10 21.19 -6.90
C HIS A 427 9.03 21.71 -5.95
N CYS A 428 8.97 21.20 -4.71
CA CYS A 428 8.08 21.71 -3.66
C CYS A 428 8.86 22.65 -2.74
N PRO A 429 8.32 23.80 -2.32
CA PRO A 429 8.91 24.65 -1.28
C PRO A 429 9.30 23.85 -0.04
N CYS A 430 8.48 22.85 0.27
CA CYS A 430 8.65 21.94 1.38
C CYS A 430 9.88 21.03 1.30
N CYS A 431 10.34 20.66 0.10
CA CYS A 431 11.41 19.66 -0.08
C CYS A 431 12.74 20.28 -0.55
N SER A 432 12.87 21.61 -0.51
CA SER A 432 14.04 22.36 -1.00
C SER A 432 15.31 22.25 -0.14
N ARG A 433 15.26 21.57 1.01
CA ARG A 433 16.39 21.43 1.95
C ARG A 433 16.40 20.05 2.60
N VAL A 434 17.04 19.04 1.99
CA VAL A 434 16.99 17.68 2.56
C VAL A 434 18.35 16.98 2.54
N SER A 435 18.94 16.80 3.72
CA SER A 435 20.10 15.93 3.94
C SER A 435 19.72 14.47 4.22
N SER A 436 18.45 14.21 4.54
CA SER A 436 17.95 12.90 4.97
C SER A 436 17.27 12.07 3.88
N GLN A 437 17.13 12.60 2.66
CA GLN A 437 16.32 11.97 1.62
C GLN A 437 16.77 10.53 1.30
N ARG A 438 18.08 10.32 1.08
CA ARG A 438 18.61 8.98 0.79
C ARG A 438 18.39 8.01 1.94
N SER A 439 18.66 8.44 3.17
CA SER A 439 18.44 7.62 4.37
C SER A 439 16.97 7.23 4.54
N ARG A 440 16.05 8.18 4.30
CA ARG A 440 14.60 7.93 4.33
C ARG A 440 14.17 6.96 3.23
N GLU A 441 14.65 7.15 2.01
CA GLU A 441 14.34 6.28 0.87
C GLU A 441 14.72 4.82 1.13
N ARG A 442 15.78 4.54 1.89
CA ARG A 442 16.16 3.16 2.24
C ARG A 442 15.19 2.43 3.17
N VAL A 443 14.25 3.16 3.79
CA VAL A 443 13.39 2.62 4.84
C VAL A 443 11.91 2.83 4.54
N TRP A 444 11.55 3.79 3.70
CA TRP A 444 10.17 4.18 3.47
C TRP A 444 9.88 4.43 1.99
N LEU A 445 8.84 3.76 1.48
CA LEU A 445 8.29 3.93 0.14
C LEU A 445 7.46 5.20 0.04
N ASP A 446 7.71 5.98 -1.01
CA ASP A 446 6.95 7.19 -1.29
C ASP A 446 5.69 6.93 -2.12
N PRO A 447 4.77 7.90 -2.19
CA PRO A 447 3.55 7.77 -2.99
C PRO A 447 3.79 7.31 -4.44
N VAL A 448 4.92 7.68 -5.04
CA VAL A 448 5.26 7.28 -6.42
C VAL A 448 5.62 5.79 -6.51
N ASP A 449 6.20 5.22 -5.45
CA ASP A 449 6.40 3.77 -5.34
C ASP A 449 5.07 3.03 -5.12
N LEU A 450 4.17 3.59 -4.31
CA LEU A 450 2.89 2.97 -3.99
C LEU A 450 1.98 2.88 -5.21
N VAL A 451 1.85 3.97 -6.01
CA VAL A 451 1.04 3.94 -7.24
C VAL A 451 1.56 2.93 -8.28
N ARG A 452 2.85 2.62 -8.27
CA ARG A 452 3.45 1.61 -9.14
C ARG A 452 3.04 0.18 -8.75
N CYS A 453 2.55 -0.01 -7.53
CA CYS A 453 2.08 -1.31 -7.03
C CYS A 453 0.62 -1.58 -7.36
N LEU A 454 -0.11 -0.60 -7.90
CA LEU A 454 -1.56 -0.62 -8.09
C LEU A 454 -1.91 -0.69 -9.58
N ASP A 455 -2.61 -1.76 -9.98
CA ASP A 455 -3.22 -1.92 -11.32
C ASP A 455 -4.74 -1.85 -11.22
N MET A 456 -5.25 -0.73 -10.71
CA MET A 456 -6.67 -0.43 -10.57
C MET A 456 -6.99 0.90 -11.26
N PRO A 457 -8.26 1.14 -11.66
CA PRO A 457 -8.67 2.43 -12.23
C PRO A 457 -8.19 3.62 -11.40
N LEU A 458 -7.51 4.56 -12.05
CA LEU A 458 -6.90 5.74 -11.42
C LEU A 458 -7.36 7.03 -12.10
N LEU A 459 -8.05 7.88 -11.36
CA LEU A 459 -8.30 9.26 -11.75
C LEU A 459 -7.40 10.19 -10.94
N MET A 460 -6.64 11.03 -11.64
CA MET A 460 -5.87 12.12 -11.05
C MET A 460 -6.43 13.46 -11.50
N ILE A 461 -6.55 14.42 -10.58
CA ILE A 461 -7.05 15.77 -10.88
C ILE A 461 -6.12 16.81 -10.26
N ASN A 462 -5.62 17.76 -11.06
CA ASN A 462 -4.72 18.80 -10.57
C ASN A 462 -5.01 20.15 -11.22
N GLY A 463 -4.84 21.22 -10.45
CA GLY A 463 -4.79 22.57 -10.98
C GLY A 463 -3.47 22.88 -11.66
N THR A 464 -3.48 23.64 -12.76
CA THR A 464 -2.24 24.02 -13.47
C THR A 464 -1.40 25.05 -12.72
N GLU A 465 -2.00 25.77 -11.76
CA GLU A 465 -1.34 26.76 -10.90
C GLU A 465 -1.15 26.27 -9.45
N ASP A 466 -1.26 24.96 -9.19
CA ASP A 466 -1.05 24.39 -7.86
C ASP A 466 0.42 24.56 -7.42
N SER A 467 0.66 25.43 -6.45
CA SER A 467 2.01 25.73 -5.93
C SER A 467 2.45 24.80 -4.79
N PHE A 468 1.54 24.02 -4.21
CA PHE A 468 1.82 23.05 -3.14
C PHE A 468 2.12 21.67 -3.71
N CYS A 469 1.28 21.23 -4.65
CA CYS A 469 1.41 19.98 -5.39
C CYS A 469 1.62 20.30 -6.89
N PRO A 470 2.79 20.85 -7.25
CA PRO A 470 3.05 21.36 -8.59
C PRO A 470 3.02 20.27 -9.64
N ARG A 471 2.86 20.72 -10.88
CA ARG A 471 2.70 19.89 -12.08
C ARG A 471 3.62 18.65 -12.13
N VAL A 472 4.90 18.85 -11.84
CA VAL A 472 5.92 17.79 -11.84
C VAL A 472 5.58 16.65 -10.86
N GLN A 473 4.97 16.94 -9.70
CA GLN A 473 4.57 15.90 -8.75
C GLN A 473 3.48 15.00 -9.31
N ALA A 474 2.44 15.60 -9.90
CA ALA A 474 1.34 14.86 -10.50
C ALA A 474 1.83 14.06 -11.74
N GLU A 475 2.68 14.65 -12.58
CA GLU A 475 3.26 13.96 -13.73
C GLU A 475 4.12 12.76 -13.31
N ASN A 476 4.89 12.89 -12.22
CA ASN A 476 5.69 11.79 -11.67
C ASN A 476 4.82 10.63 -11.16
N LEU A 477 3.76 10.94 -10.41
CA LEU A 477 2.79 9.94 -9.94
C LEU A 477 2.09 9.27 -11.12
N PHE A 478 1.56 10.04 -12.06
CA PHE A 478 0.82 9.53 -13.21
C PHE A 478 1.69 8.64 -14.11
N THR A 479 2.93 9.06 -14.36
CA THR A 479 3.89 8.29 -15.16
C THR A 479 4.26 6.97 -14.49
N ALA A 480 4.44 6.98 -13.16
CA ALA A 480 4.81 5.78 -12.40
C ALA A 480 3.67 4.79 -12.18
N ALA A 481 2.41 5.26 -12.19
CA ALA A 481 1.25 4.43 -11.92
C ALA A 481 1.17 3.22 -12.89
N ALA A 482 1.00 2.02 -12.33
CA ALA A 482 0.89 0.79 -13.13
C ALA A 482 -0.51 0.57 -13.71
N ALA A 483 -1.51 1.32 -13.22
CA ALA A 483 -2.88 1.33 -13.70
C ALA A 483 -2.97 1.43 -15.24
N ARG A 484 -3.63 0.45 -15.85
CA ARG A 484 -3.93 0.44 -17.29
C ARG A 484 -5.00 1.45 -17.66
N ASP A 485 -6.03 1.56 -16.82
CA ASP A 485 -7.06 2.59 -16.91
C ASP A 485 -6.68 3.74 -15.98
N LYS A 486 -6.02 4.76 -16.55
CA LYS A 486 -5.64 5.95 -15.80
C LYS A 486 -5.87 7.23 -16.59
N ARG A 487 -6.38 8.25 -15.91
CA ARG A 487 -6.64 9.57 -16.47
C ARG A 487 -6.06 10.66 -15.57
N LEU A 488 -5.45 11.67 -16.17
CA LEU A 488 -5.02 12.90 -15.51
C LEU A 488 -5.80 14.08 -16.10
N LEU A 489 -6.58 14.75 -15.26
CA LEU A 489 -7.30 15.96 -15.59
C LEU A 489 -6.53 17.18 -15.07
N TRP A 490 -6.19 18.07 -15.98
CA TRP A 490 -5.69 19.41 -15.65
C TRP A 490 -6.85 20.40 -15.60
N LEU A 491 -6.93 21.15 -14.52
CA LEU A 491 -7.88 22.24 -14.33
C LEU A 491 -7.12 23.55 -14.56
N GLU A 492 -7.39 24.17 -15.70
CA GLU A 492 -6.72 25.41 -16.09
C GLU A 492 -7.02 26.56 -15.11
N ASP A 493 -6.00 27.37 -14.84
CA ASP A 493 -6.05 28.54 -13.94
C ASP A 493 -6.52 28.22 -12.50
N LYS A 494 -6.44 26.95 -12.09
CA LYS A 494 -6.76 26.53 -10.72
C LYS A 494 -5.49 26.33 -9.90
N GLY A 495 -5.46 26.98 -8.73
CA GLY A 495 -4.52 26.66 -7.66
C GLY A 495 -4.97 25.49 -6.79
N HIS A 496 -4.25 25.23 -5.71
CA HIS A 496 -4.46 24.06 -4.82
C HIS A 496 -5.87 23.93 -4.23
N ASP A 497 -6.47 25.06 -3.86
CA ASP A 497 -7.83 25.10 -3.29
C ASP A 497 -8.92 25.34 -4.33
N GLY A 498 -8.55 25.87 -5.50
CA GLY A 498 -9.48 26.20 -6.58
C GLY A 498 -9.97 24.97 -7.36
N VAL A 499 -9.35 23.80 -7.19
CA VAL A 499 -9.76 22.57 -7.88
C VAL A 499 -11.18 22.15 -7.52
N LEU A 500 -11.58 22.35 -6.25
CA LEU A 500 -12.93 22.09 -5.75
C LEU A 500 -13.94 23.18 -6.14
N GLU A 501 -13.61 24.04 -7.10
CA GLU A 501 -14.57 24.99 -7.69
C GLU A 501 -14.82 24.71 -9.17
N ALA A 502 -14.00 23.86 -9.80
CA ALA A 502 -14.06 23.61 -11.23
C ALA A 502 -15.17 22.61 -11.57
N ARG A 503 -16.01 22.91 -12.56
CA ARG A 503 -17.10 22.01 -12.98
C ARG A 503 -16.56 20.69 -13.55
N GLU A 504 -15.44 20.78 -14.24
CA GLU A 504 -14.71 19.69 -14.90
C GLU A 504 -14.21 18.66 -13.89
N TYR A 505 -13.84 19.10 -12.68
CA TYR A 505 -13.48 18.20 -11.58
C TYR A 505 -14.65 17.24 -11.30
N TRP A 506 -15.88 17.76 -11.21
CA TRP A 506 -17.07 16.98 -10.85
C TRP A 506 -17.58 16.08 -11.95
N GLN A 507 -17.35 16.46 -13.21
CA GLN A 507 -17.69 15.60 -14.34
C GLN A 507 -16.71 14.43 -14.51
N ALA A 508 -15.53 14.55 -13.92
CA ALA A 508 -14.51 13.53 -14.01
C ALA A 508 -14.66 12.44 -12.94
N ILE A 509 -15.06 12.83 -11.72
CA ILE A 509 -15.50 11.92 -10.65
C ILE A 509 -16.83 11.28 -11.05
#